data_AF-A0A349QU80-F1
#
_entry.id   AF-A0A349QU80-F1
#
_cell.length_a   1.000
_cell.length_b   1.000
_cell.length_c   1.000
_cell.angle_alpha   90.00
_cell.angle_beta   90.00
_cell.angle_gamma   90.00
#
_symmetry.space_group_name_H-M   'P 1'
#
loop_
_entity.id
_entity.type
_entity.pdbx_description
1 polymer ?
#
loop_
_entity_poly.entity_id
_entity_poly.type
_entity_poly.pdbx_seq_one_letter_code
_entity_poly.pdbx_strand_id
1 'polypeptide(L)'
;MNTTVDIIKKEKPTITFVHFDQPDGVGHNIGHNTPEYYAELKQVDRRIGTLQQAVKDGGIADETIFVIVADHGGTGKGHGGKSLAEVEISWVMT
;
A
#
# COMPACT_ATOMS: atom_id res chain seq x y z
N MET A 1 12.31 -0.82 0.87
CA MET A 1 11.84 -0.25 2.15
C MET A 1 12.89 0.62 2.82
N ASN A 2 14.09 0.10 3.14
CA ASN A 2 15.15 0.86 3.82
C ASN A 2 15.50 2.19 3.12
N THR A 3 15.68 2.17 1.79
CA THR A 3 15.96 3.37 1.00
C THR A 3 14.87 4.44 1.16
N THR A 4 13.59 4.06 1.09
CA THR A 4 12.46 4.99 1.27
C THR A 4 12.44 5.58 2.67
N VAL A 5 12.65 4.76 3.70
CA VAL A 5 12.72 5.22 5.10
C VAL A 5 13.84 6.23 5.30
N ASP A 6 15.03 5.95 4.74
CA ASP A 6 16.17 6.85 4.85
C ASP A 6 15.90 8.19 4.14
N ILE A 7 15.28 8.17 2.96
CA ILE A 7 14.89 9.37 2.21
C ILE A 7 13.90 10.20 3.02
N ILE A 8 12.83 9.58 3.57
CA ILE A 8 11.84 10.29 4.38
C ILE A 8 12.50 11.01 5.55
N LYS A 9 13.39 10.32 6.29
CA LYS A 9 14.03 10.86 7.48
C LYS A 9 15.02 11.99 7.17
N LYS A 10 15.81 11.85 6.10
CA LYS A 10 16.90 12.78 5.77
C LYS A 10 16.44 13.93 4.89
N GLU A 11 15.74 13.63 3.81
CA GLU A 11 15.42 14.58 2.75
C GLU A 11 14.06 15.25 2.95
N LYS A 12 13.15 14.63 3.72
CA LYS A 12 11.81 15.17 4.04
C LYS A 12 11.07 15.69 2.79
N PRO A 13 10.94 14.85 1.74
CA PRO A 13 10.37 15.30 0.47
C PRO A 13 8.90 15.73 0.63
N THR A 14 8.49 16.74 -0.14
CA THR A 14 7.09 17.21 -0.20
C THR A 14 6.12 16.12 -0.67
N ILE A 15 6.57 15.22 -1.56
CA ILE A 15 5.76 14.12 -2.09
C ILE A 15 6.62 12.87 -2.11
N THR A 16 6.09 11.78 -1.54
CA THR A 16 6.64 10.43 -1.67
C THR A 16 5.56 9.52 -2.24
N PHE A 17 5.90 8.79 -3.31
CA PHE A 17 5.04 7.76 -3.88
C PHE A 17 5.67 6.38 -3.67
N VAL A 18 4.92 5.44 -3.11
CA VAL A 18 5.36 4.06 -2.85
C VAL A 18 4.34 3.12 -3.46
N HIS A 19 4.80 2.23 -4.34
CA HIS A 19 3.98 1.19 -4.95
C HIS A 19 4.28 -0.17 -4.29
N PHE A 20 3.23 -0.86 -3.84
CA PHE A 20 3.29 -2.22 -3.31
C PHE A 20 2.67 -3.19 -4.32
N ASP A 21 3.52 -3.91 -5.05
CA ASP A 21 3.12 -4.87 -6.10
C ASP A 21 2.75 -6.26 -5.55
N GLN A 22 3.10 -6.53 -4.29
CA GLN A 22 2.99 -7.88 -3.73
C GLN A 22 1.55 -8.43 -3.69
N PRO A 23 0.51 -7.64 -3.34
CA PRO A 23 -0.87 -8.13 -3.39
C PRO A 23 -1.30 -8.59 -4.79
N ASP A 24 -0.95 -7.85 -5.85
CA ASP A 24 -1.27 -8.23 -7.23
C ASP A 24 -0.56 -9.54 -7.62
N GLY A 25 0.73 -9.66 -7.26
CA GLY A 25 1.49 -10.89 -7.44
C GLY A 25 0.84 -12.12 -6.77
N VAL A 26 0.33 -11.98 -5.54
CA VAL A 26 -0.42 -13.06 -4.88
C VAL A 26 -1.77 -13.29 -5.54
N GLY A 27 -2.45 -12.21 -5.95
CA GLY A 27 -3.71 -12.24 -6.67
C GLY A 27 -3.63 -13.07 -7.95
N HIS A 28 -2.59 -12.89 -8.77
CA HIS A 28 -2.42 -13.65 -10.02
C HIS A 28 -2.00 -15.10 -9.78
N ASN A 29 -1.17 -15.37 -8.77
CA ASN A 29 -0.63 -16.71 -8.54
C ASN A 29 -1.62 -17.63 -7.80
N ILE A 30 -2.26 -17.12 -6.74
CA ILE A 30 -3.11 -17.89 -5.83
C ILE A 30 -4.57 -17.51 -6.02
N GLY A 31 -4.86 -16.21 -6.03
CA GLY A 31 -6.21 -15.67 -6.24
C GLY A 31 -6.52 -14.51 -5.30
N HIS A 32 -7.33 -13.57 -5.77
CA HIS A 32 -7.93 -12.51 -4.97
C HIS A 32 -8.95 -13.09 -3.98
N ASN A 33 -9.16 -12.39 -2.86
CA ASN A 33 -10.11 -12.79 -1.81
C ASN A 33 -9.83 -14.21 -1.23
N THR A 34 -8.56 -14.57 -1.11
CA THR A 34 -8.07 -15.82 -0.51
C THR A 34 -7.36 -15.55 0.82
N PRO A 35 -7.21 -16.55 1.70
CA PRO A 35 -6.44 -16.40 2.94
C PRO A 35 -5.01 -15.88 2.71
N GLU A 36 -4.36 -16.30 1.63
CA GLU A 36 -3.01 -15.90 1.25
C GLU A 36 -2.96 -14.43 0.79
N TYR A 37 -3.96 -14.00 0.02
CA TYR A 37 -4.09 -12.58 -0.36
C TYR A 37 -4.23 -11.70 0.87
N TYR A 38 -5.10 -12.06 1.83
CA TYR A 38 -5.25 -11.33 3.08
C TYR A 38 -4.00 -11.40 3.97
N ALA A 39 -3.23 -12.49 3.91
CA ALA A 39 -1.94 -12.57 4.60
C ALA A 39 -0.94 -11.56 4.03
N GLU A 40 -0.85 -11.41 2.70
CA GLU A 40 0.02 -10.40 2.08
C GLU A 40 -0.46 -8.97 2.36
N LEU A 41 -1.78 -8.72 2.37
CA LEU A 41 -2.30 -7.40 2.78
C LEU A 41 -1.86 -7.01 4.20
N LYS A 42 -1.84 -7.96 5.14
CA LYS A 42 -1.31 -7.70 6.50
C LYS A 42 0.20 -7.39 6.50
N GLN A 43 0.95 -7.94 5.55
CA GLN A 43 2.38 -7.62 5.40
C GLN A 43 2.58 -6.22 4.81
N VAL A 44 1.75 -5.82 3.84
CA VAL A 44 1.71 -4.44 3.32
C VAL A 44 1.33 -3.44 4.40
N ASP A 45 0.31 -3.73 5.22
CA ASP A 45 -0.09 -2.90 6.36
C ASP A 45 1.08 -2.64 7.34
N ARG A 46 1.86 -3.68 7.68
CA ARG A 46 3.08 -3.51 8.49
C ARG A 46 4.15 -2.63 7.82
N ARG A 47 4.28 -2.71 6.49
CA ARG A 47 5.20 -1.86 5.72
C ARG A 47 4.73 -0.40 5.75
N ILE A 48 3.43 -0.15 5.64
CA ILE A 48 2.84 1.19 5.81
C ILE A 48 3.12 1.72 7.21
N GLY A 49 2.96 0.92 8.26
CA GLY A 49 3.32 1.30 9.63
C GLY A 49 4.79 1.70 9.78
N THR A 50 5.69 1.06 9.04
CA THR A 50 7.12 1.45 8.99
C THR A 50 7.31 2.84 8.38
N LEU A 51 6.55 3.18 7.31
CA LEU A 51 6.60 4.51 6.69
C LEU A 51 6.03 5.59 7.62
N GLN A 52 4.93 5.30 8.31
CA GLN A 52 4.38 6.18 9.34
C GLN A 52 5.38 6.46 10.45
N GLN A 53 6.11 5.44 10.91
CA GLN A 53 7.16 5.64 11.89
C GLN A 53 8.33 6.47 11.34
N ALA A 54 8.72 6.27 10.07
CA ALA A 54 9.76 7.06 9.44
C ALA A 54 9.40 8.56 9.37
N VAL A 55 8.14 8.88 9.08
CA VAL A 55 7.59 10.24 9.09
C VAL A 55 7.63 10.86 10.50
N LYS A 56 7.24 10.09 11.53
CA LYS A 56 7.35 10.52 12.93
C LYS A 56 8.80 10.80 13.33
N ASP A 57 9.71 9.88 13.03
CA ASP A 57 11.13 10.00 13.33
C ASP A 57 11.79 11.16 12.56
N GLY A 58 11.29 11.49 11.36
CA GLY A 58 11.73 12.63 10.56
C GLY A 58 11.25 13.99 11.09
N GLY A 59 10.33 13.99 12.06
CA GLY A 59 9.76 15.19 12.66
C GLY A 59 8.80 15.95 11.74
N ILE A 60 8.16 15.27 10.79
CA ILE A 60 7.23 15.88 9.81
C ILE A 60 5.80 15.33 9.92
N ALA A 61 5.47 14.64 11.02
CA ALA A 61 4.18 13.97 11.18
C ALA A 61 2.98 14.93 11.14
N ASP A 62 3.09 16.10 11.78
CA ASP A 62 1.98 17.08 11.85
C ASP A 62 1.72 17.80 10.52
N GLU A 63 2.63 17.66 9.56
CA GLU A 63 2.57 18.28 8.22
C GLU A 63 2.40 17.24 7.10
N THR A 64 2.27 15.95 7.44
CA THR A 64 2.19 14.86 6.46
C THR A 64 0.81 14.24 6.46
N ILE A 65 0.19 14.17 5.28
CA ILE A 65 -1.02 13.38 5.04
C ILE A 65 -0.62 12.06 4.39
N PHE A 66 -1.12 10.95 4.90
CA PHE A 66 -1.03 9.66 4.22
C PHE A 66 -2.28 9.44 3.37
N VAL A 67 -2.08 9.15 2.09
CA VAL A 67 -3.15 8.69 1.19
C VAL A 67 -2.80 7.27 0.75
N ILE A 68 -3.65 6.32 1.14
CA ILE A 68 -3.48 4.90 0.81
C ILE A 68 -4.64 4.50 -0.07
N VAL A 69 -4.32 4.07 -1.29
CA VAL A 69 -5.28 3.74 -2.35
C VAL A 69 -4.80 2.51 -3.10
N ALA A 70 -5.74 1.67 -3.52
CA ALA A 70 -5.48 0.60 -4.49
C ALA A 70 -5.81 1.12 -5.89
N ASP A 71 -5.04 0.73 -6.90
CA ASP A 71 -5.31 1.07 -8.30
C ASP A 71 -6.40 0.19 -8.93
N HIS A 72 -6.55 -1.05 -8.46
CA HIS A 72 -7.62 -1.96 -8.85
C HIS A 72 -7.98 -2.97 -7.75
N GLY A 73 -9.15 -3.60 -7.91
CA GLY A 73 -9.50 -4.86 -7.24
C GLY A 73 -9.25 -6.06 -8.14
N GLY A 74 -9.80 -7.23 -7.83
CA GLY A 74 -9.63 -8.42 -8.66
C GLY A 74 -10.58 -9.57 -8.31
N THR A 75 -10.69 -10.54 -9.22
CA THR A 75 -11.54 -11.72 -9.06
C THR A 75 -10.82 -12.97 -9.58
N GLY A 76 -10.92 -14.07 -8.83
CA GLY A 76 -10.10 -15.26 -9.11
C GLY A 76 -8.62 -14.86 -9.25
N LYS A 77 -8.00 -15.19 -10.38
CA LYS A 77 -6.59 -14.89 -10.66
C LYS A 77 -6.36 -13.73 -11.63
N GLY A 78 -7.35 -12.88 -11.85
CA GLY A 78 -7.25 -11.75 -12.78
C GLY A 78 -7.97 -10.50 -12.31
N HIS A 79 -7.84 -9.44 -13.10
CA HIS A 79 -8.50 -8.16 -12.91
C HIS A 79 -8.67 -7.45 -14.28
N GLY A 80 -9.33 -6.29 -14.30
CA GLY A 80 -9.55 -5.46 -15.50
C GLY A 80 -10.98 -5.50 -16.06
N GLY A 81 -11.87 -6.25 -15.42
CA GLY A 81 -13.31 -6.21 -15.65
C GLY A 81 -13.99 -5.00 -14.97
N LYS A 82 -15.31 -5.04 -14.94
CA LYS A 82 -16.17 -3.97 -14.41
C LYS A 82 -17.01 -4.41 -13.21
N SER A 83 -16.71 -5.57 -12.64
CA SER A 83 -17.40 -6.02 -11.44
C SER A 83 -17.00 -5.14 -10.25
N LEU A 84 -17.85 -5.03 -9.23
CA LEU A 84 -17.51 -4.26 -8.02
C LEU A 84 -16.22 -4.77 -7.37
N ALA A 85 -16.01 -6.09 -7.34
CA ALA A 85 -14.77 -6.68 -6.83
C ALA A 85 -13.49 -6.21 -7.55
N GLU A 86 -13.61 -5.68 -8.77
CA GLU A 86 -12.49 -5.20 -9.58
C GLU A 86 -12.33 -3.67 -9.58
N VAL A 87 -13.41 -2.92 -9.30
CA VAL A 87 -13.41 -1.44 -9.41
C VAL A 87 -13.64 -0.71 -8.09
N GLU A 88 -14.22 -1.38 -7.10
CA GLU A 88 -14.35 -0.84 -5.75
C GLU A 88 -13.02 -1.00 -5.03
N ILE A 89 -12.43 0.13 -4.64
CA ILE A 89 -11.10 0.21 -4.05
C ILE A 89 -11.15 1.00 -2.74
N SER A 90 -10.29 0.62 -1.80
CA SER A 90 -10.12 1.37 -0.56
C SER A 90 -9.49 2.72 -0.81
N TRP A 91 -10.03 3.75 -0.16
CA TRP A 91 -9.43 5.09 -0.06
C TRP A 91 -9.33 5.44 1.42
N VAL A 92 -8.10 5.54 1.93
CA VAL A 92 -7.83 5.91 3.32
C VAL A 92 -6.95 7.14 3.34
N MET A 93 -7.36 8.15 4.11
CA MET A 93 -6.59 9.37 4.33
C MET A 93 -6.46 9.62 5.83
N THR A 94 -5.24 9.86 6.32
CA THR A 94 -4.94 10.11 7.74
C THR A 94 -3.91 11.21 7.89
#